data_AF-A0A8T3YAT0-F1
#
_entry.id   AF-A0A8T3YAT0-F1
#
_cell.length_a   1.000
_cell.length_b   1.000
_cell.length_c   1.000
_cell.angle_alpha   90.00
_cell.angle_beta   90.00
_cell.angle_gamma   90.00
#
_symmetry.space_group_name_H-M   'P 1'
#
loop_
_entity.id
_entity.type
_entity.pdbx_description
1 polymer ?
#
loop_
_entity_poly.entity_id
_entity_poly.type
_entity_poly.pdbx_seq_one_letter_code
_entity_poly.pdbx_strand_id
1 'polypeptide(L)'
;MLDILREMSRGNVSIHPLLERGSVVQKSWGLLYEIDDPDCDRRLGVYDDGVVPMGPIYRGLNSSAQSIREIFDKHSVPRHIKRVAPFSVVIDKGVGECLEKAVLVQLAAQRRDQSFLINGTLAEDGDVGVTYHAFNIICRDGSLFLLDAQNPFSIDERGNIRHYIMPVKGIHENGDVMVPEEFRAGRTYSLW
;
A
#
# COMPACT_ATOMS: atom_id res chain seq x y z
N MET A 1 2.43 19.51 -5.48
CA MET A 1 2.62 18.04 -5.44
C MET A 1 1.50 17.36 -4.66
N LEU A 2 1.22 17.77 -3.42
CA LEU A 2 0.01 17.34 -2.70
C LEU A 2 -1.27 17.62 -3.48
N ASP A 3 -1.35 18.78 -4.14
CA ASP A 3 -2.51 19.13 -4.96
C ASP A 3 -2.64 18.23 -6.19
N ILE A 4 -1.53 17.78 -6.79
CA ILE A 4 -1.53 16.82 -7.90
C ILE A 4 -2.11 15.48 -7.44
N LEU A 5 -1.63 14.94 -6.31
CA LEU A 5 -2.15 13.68 -5.78
C LEU A 5 -3.63 13.81 -5.37
N ARG A 6 -4.03 14.96 -4.79
CA ARG A 6 -5.44 15.25 -4.48
C ARG A 6 -6.30 15.34 -5.73
N GLU A 7 -5.85 16.05 -6.76
CA GLU A 7 -6.56 16.18 -8.02
C GLU A 7 -6.72 14.83 -8.71
N MET A 8 -5.64 14.05 -8.79
CA MET A 8 -5.67 12.70 -9.37
C MET A 8 -6.59 11.76 -8.59
N SER A 9 -6.69 11.91 -7.25
CA SER A 9 -7.57 11.08 -6.42
C SER A 9 -9.08 11.34 -6.59
N ARG A 10 -9.49 12.50 -7.12
CA ARG A 10 -10.92 12.88 -7.19
C ARG A 10 -11.76 12.04 -8.17
N GLY A 11 -11.11 11.26 -9.04
CA GLY A 11 -11.80 10.38 -10.00
C GLY A 11 -11.10 9.08 -10.30
N ASN A 12 -9.95 8.80 -9.67
CA ASN A 12 -9.15 7.62 -9.93
C ASN A 12 -9.20 6.64 -8.74
N VAL A 13 -9.79 5.47 -8.97
CA VAL A 13 -9.84 4.37 -7.98
C VAL A 13 -8.47 3.78 -7.67
N SER A 14 -7.42 4.18 -8.39
CA SER A 14 -6.04 3.78 -8.10
C SER A 14 -5.37 4.65 -7.04
N ILE A 15 -5.94 5.79 -6.62
CA ILE A 15 -5.33 6.65 -5.59
C ILE A 15 -6.36 6.95 -4.50
N HIS A 16 -6.12 6.43 -3.29
CA HIS A 16 -6.99 6.63 -2.14
C HIS A 16 -6.35 7.59 -1.13
N PRO A 17 -6.93 8.79 -0.91
CA PRO A 17 -6.40 9.78 0.03
C PRO A 17 -6.83 9.51 1.48
N LEU A 18 -7.83 8.65 1.69
CA LEU A 18 -8.37 8.29 2.99
C LEU A 18 -9.09 6.94 2.88
N LEU A 19 -8.95 6.08 3.89
CA LEU A 19 -9.68 4.82 4.01
C LEU A 19 -10.49 4.81 5.31
N GLU A 20 -11.80 4.98 5.19
CA GLU A 20 -12.76 4.90 6.30
C GLU A 20 -13.57 3.61 6.23
N ARG A 21 -14.36 3.33 7.28
CA ARG A 21 -15.29 2.20 7.28
C ARG A 21 -16.22 2.28 6.06
N GLY A 22 -16.34 1.19 5.30
CA GLY A 22 -17.09 1.11 4.05
C GLY A 22 -16.35 1.60 2.81
N SER A 23 -15.11 2.11 2.96
CA SER A 23 -14.24 2.39 1.82
C SER A 23 -13.94 1.12 1.06
N VAL A 24 -13.85 1.20 -0.26
CA VAL A 24 -13.59 0.04 -1.12
C VAL A 24 -12.26 0.20 -1.82
N VAL A 25 -11.42 -0.84 -1.78
CA VAL A 25 -10.11 -0.89 -2.44
C VAL A 25 -10.09 -2.04 -3.43
N GLN A 26 -9.69 -1.78 -4.68
CA GLN A 26 -9.67 -2.80 -5.72
C GLN A 26 -8.38 -3.61 -5.70
N LYS A 27 -8.49 -4.93 -5.50
CA LYS A 27 -7.34 -5.87 -5.58
C LYS A 27 -7.01 -6.26 -7.01
N SER A 28 -8.04 -6.60 -7.78
CA SER A 28 -7.94 -6.99 -9.18
C SER A 28 -9.32 -6.93 -9.84
N TRP A 29 -9.41 -7.31 -11.11
CA TRP A 29 -10.69 -7.33 -11.82
C TRP A 29 -11.72 -8.20 -11.08
N GLY A 30 -12.79 -7.56 -10.58
CA GLY A 30 -13.87 -8.23 -9.89
C GLY A 30 -13.62 -8.56 -8.41
N LEU A 31 -12.44 -8.26 -7.85
CA LEU A 31 -12.10 -8.50 -6.44
C LEU A 31 -11.89 -7.18 -5.70
N LEU A 32 -12.70 -6.95 -4.67
CA LEU A 32 -12.74 -5.69 -3.92
C LEU A 32 -12.66 -5.96 -2.42
N TYR A 33 -11.77 -5.27 -1.71
CA TYR A 33 -11.84 -5.21 -0.26
C TYR A 33 -12.77 -4.08 0.18
N GLU A 34 -13.60 -4.35 1.18
CA GLU A 34 -14.29 -3.31 1.95
C GLU A 34 -13.55 -3.13 3.28
N ILE A 35 -13.20 -1.90 3.61
CA ILE A 35 -12.61 -1.56 4.91
C ILE A 35 -13.72 -1.66 5.96
N ASP A 36 -13.82 -2.81 6.61
CA ASP A 36 -14.80 -3.10 7.64
C ASP A 36 -14.30 -2.75 9.05
N ASP A 37 -12.99 -2.56 9.22
CA ASP A 37 -12.38 -2.14 10.48
C ASP A 37 -11.20 -1.19 10.22
N PRO A 38 -11.39 0.14 10.37
CA PRO A 38 -10.33 1.13 10.16
C PRO A 38 -9.15 1.01 11.14
N ASP A 39 -9.30 0.27 12.24
CA ASP A 39 -8.27 0.07 13.26
C ASP A 39 -7.66 -1.34 13.23
N CYS A 40 -7.90 -2.12 12.17
CA CYS A 40 -7.40 -3.49 12.05
C CYS A 40 -5.87 -3.60 12.04
N ASP A 41 -5.15 -2.54 11.68
CA ASP A 41 -3.70 -2.49 11.76
C ASP A 41 -3.20 -2.70 13.20
N ARG A 42 -3.97 -2.28 14.22
CA ARG A 42 -3.63 -2.43 15.65
C ARG A 42 -3.51 -3.89 16.10
N ARG A 43 -4.04 -4.83 15.32
CA ARG A 43 -3.86 -6.26 15.58
C ARG A 43 -2.41 -6.72 15.39
N LEU A 44 -1.59 -5.92 14.68
CA LEU A 44 -0.16 -6.18 14.47
C LEU A 44 0.73 -5.69 15.62
N GLY A 45 0.17 -4.95 16.59
CA GLY A 45 0.88 -4.49 17.78
C GLY A 45 0.42 -3.13 18.30
N VAL A 46 1.10 -2.67 19.34
CA VAL A 46 0.87 -1.35 19.94
C VAL A 46 1.94 -0.38 19.43
N TYR A 47 1.51 0.75 18.90
CA TYR A 47 2.37 1.83 18.37
C TYR A 47 1.66 3.17 18.53
N ASP A 48 2.39 4.27 18.49
CA ASP A 48 1.79 5.60 18.62
C ASP A 48 0.98 5.97 17.36
N ASP A 49 0.01 6.88 17.52
CA ASP A 49 -0.80 7.38 16.40
C ASP A 49 0.08 8.02 15.32
N GLY A 50 -0.12 7.60 14.07
CA GLY A 50 0.67 8.05 12.92
C GLY A 50 2.04 7.37 12.77
N VAL A 51 2.45 6.52 13.70
CA VAL A 51 3.64 5.68 13.48
C VAL A 51 3.24 4.50 12.61
N VAL A 52 3.80 4.44 11.40
CA VAL A 52 3.58 3.32 10.48
C VAL A 52 4.42 2.12 10.94
N PRO A 53 3.80 1.00 11.35
CA PRO A 53 4.54 -0.18 11.83
C PRO A 53 5.08 -1.01 10.67
N MET A 54 6.03 -0.47 9.90
CA MET A 54 6.57 -1.12 8.69
C MET A 54 7.11 -2.52 8.95
N GLY A 55 7.77 -2.73 10.09
CA GLY A 55 8.29 -4.04 10.52
C GLY A 55 7.18 -5.06 10.75
N PRO A 56 6.24 -4.79 11.66
CA PRO A 56 5.07 -5.64 11.86
C PRO A 56 4.25 -5.89 10.60
N ILE A 57 4.03 -4.88 9.74
CA ILE A 57 3.31 -5.07 8.47
C ILE A 57 4.03 -6.04 7.55
N TYR A 58 5.34 -5.86 7.36
CA TYR A 58 6.13 -6.72 6.47
C TYR A 58 6.11 -8.18 6.92
N ARG A 59 6.27 -8.43 8.23
CA ARG A 59 6.35 -9.78 8.80
C ARG A 59 4.99 -10.43 9.06
N GLY A 60 3.97 -9.63 9.35
CA GLY A 60 2.64 -10.09 9.74
C GLY A 60 1.83 -10.66 8.58
N LEU A 61 2.15 -10.26 7.34
CA LEU A 61 1.44 -10.69 6.14
C LEU A 61 2.34 -11.50 5.20
N ASN A 62 2.02 -12.78 5.07
CA ASN A 62 2.67 -13.69 4.14
C ASN A 62 1.99 -13.66 2.77
N SER A 63 2.77 -13.55 1.69
CA SER A 63 2.21 -13.53 0.34
C SER A 63 1.71 -14.92 -0.07
N SER A 64 0.42 -15.01 -0.39
CA SER A 64 -0.22 -16.27 -0.81
C SER A 64 -1.46 -15.98 -1.66
N ALA A 65 -1.30 -16.04 -2.98
CA ALA A 65 -2.41 -15.84 -3.93
C ALA A 65 -3.57 -16.82 -3.70
N GLN A 66 -3.27 -18.07 -3.32
CA GLN A 66 -4.30 -19.06 -2.97
C GLN A 66 -5.09 -18.62 -1.74
N SER A 67 -4.43 -18.20 -0.66
CA SER A 67 -5.11 -17.79 0.56
C SER A 67 -5.95 -16.53 0.35
N ILE A 68 -5.46 -15.58 -0.45
CA ILE A 68 -6.22 -14.38 -0.85
C ILE A 68 -7.46 -14.80 -1.64
N ARG A 69 -7.32 -15.70 -2.62
CA ARG A 69 -8.48 -16.22 -3.37
C ARG A 69 -9.51 -16.86 -2.46
N GLU A 70 -9.08 -17.64 -1.46
CA GLU A 70 -9.98 -18.24 -0.48
C GLU A 70 -10.75 -17.22 0.37
N ILE A 71 -10.15 -16.06 0.67
CA ILE A 71 -10.85 -14.97 1.37
C ILE A 71 -12.05 -14.52 0.53
N PHE A 72 -11.82 -14.22 -0.75
CA PHE A 72 -12.89 -13.85 -1.66
C PHE A 72 -13.88 -15.00 -1.87
N ASP A 73 -13.43 -16.26 -1.89
CA ASP A 73 -14.30 -17.43 -1.99
C ASP A 73 -15.28 -17.58 -0.84
N LYS A 74 -14.82 -17.37 0.39
CA LYS A 74 -15.62 -17.64 1.59
C LYS A 74 -16.45 -16.45 2.07
N HIS A 75 -15.98 -15.23 1.82
CA HIS A 75 -16.52 -14.02 2.44
C HIS A 75 -17.12 -13.04 1.45
N SER A 76 -17.15 -13.36 0.15
CA SER A 76 -17.74 -12.44 -0.82
C SER A 76 -19.25 -12.39 -0.73
N VAL A 77 -19.79 -11.18 -0.58
CA VAL A 77 -21.19 -10.91 -0.94
C VAL A 77 -21.22 -10.71 -2.46
N PRO A 78 -21.96 -11.52 -3.24
CA PRO A 78 -22.12 -11.27 -4.66
C PRO A 78 -22.90 -9.97 -4.88
N ARG A 79 -22.22 -8.92 -5.34
CA ARG A 79 -22.87 -7.72 -5.87
C ARG A 79 -22.48 -7.61 -7.32
N HIS A 80 -23.35 -8.08 -8.22
CA HIS A 80 -23.22 -7.97 -9.68
C HIS A 80 -21.78 -8.09 -10.20
N ILE A 81 -21.34 -9.31 -10.55
CA ILE A 81 -20.01 -9.64 -11.13
C ILE A 81 -18.84 -9.44 -10.13
N LYS A 82 -18.99 -8.56 -9.12
CA LYS A 82 -17.94 -8.23 -8.15
C LYS A 82 -18.09 -9.04 -6.85
N ARG A 83 -16.94 -9.40 -6.30
CA ARG A 83 -16.77 -10.09 -5.03
C ARG A 83 -16.17 -9.13 -4.03
N VAL A 84 -16.89 -8.87 -2.94
CA VAL A 84 -16.48 -7.93 -1.91
C VAL A 84 -16.18 -8.68 -0.63
N ALA A 85 -14.93 -8.63 -0.15
CA ALA A 85 -14.53 -9.26 1.11
C ALA A 85 -14.16 -8.19 2.16
N PRO A 86 -14.47 -8.40 3.45
CA PRO A 86 -14.00 -7.54 4.53
C PRO A 86 -12.47 -7.60 4.63
N PHE A 87 -11.83 -6.43 4.67
CA PHE A 87 -10.38 -6.32 4.73
C PHE A 87 -9.80 -6.91 6.02
N SER A 88 -10.48 -6.82 7.15
CA SER A 88 -9.99 -7.33 8.43
C SER A 88 -9.64 -8.83 8.41
N VAL A 89 -10.29 -9.62 7.53
CA VAL A 89 -10.03 -11.06 7.35
C VAL A 89 -8.63 -11.34 6.79
N VAL A 90 -8.07 -10.40 6.03
CA VAL A 90 -6.68 -10.45 5.54
C VAL A 90 -5.71 -10.51 6.73
N ILE A 91 -5.99 -9.69 7.74
CA ILE A 91 -5.17 -9.54 8.94
C ILE A 91 -5.29 -10.77 9.82
N ASP A 92 -6.52 -11.26 10.03
CA ASP A 92 -6.78 -12.45 10.85
C ASP A 92 -6.12 -13.71 10.27
N LYS A 93 -5.96 -13.77 8.94
CA LYS A 93 -5.27 -14.86 8.26
C LYS A 93 -3.76 -14.65 8.15
N GLY A 94 -3.24 -13.46 8.42
CA GLY A 94 -1.83 -13.13 8.27
C GLY A 94 -1.35 -13.29 6.83
N VAL A 95 -2.18 -12.94 5.84
CA VAL A 95 -1.87 -13.09 4.42
C VAL A 95 -1.95 -11.76 3.70
N GLY A 96 -1.06 -11.49 2.75
CA GLY A 96 -1.12 -10.25 1.98
C GLY A 96 0.05 -10.04 1.03
N GLU A 97 -0.21 -9.27 -0.02
CA GLU A 97 0.76 -8.84 -1.02
C GLU A 97 0.96 -7.32 -0.89
N CYS A 98 1.42 -6.67 -1.96
CA CYS A 98 1.67 -5.23 -1.98
C CYS A 98 0.44 -4.41 -1.57
N LEU A 99 -0.76 -4.74 -2.07
CA LEU A 99 -1.97 -3.99 -1.78
C LEU A 99 -2.35 -4.06 -0.30
N GLU A 100 -2.42 -5.26 0.25
CA GLU A 100 -2.85 -5.46 1.63
C GLU A 100 -1.90 -4.76 2.61
N LYS A 101 -0.60 -4.80 2.32
CA LYS A 101 0.40 -4.05 3.10
C LYS A 101 0.24 -2.54 2.93
N ALA A 102 -0.02 -2.04 1.71
CA ALA A 102 -0.25 -0.62 1.47
C ALA A 102 -1.53 -0.08 2.14
N VAL A 103 -2.59 -0.91 2.24
CA VAL A 103 -3.80 -0.57 2.99
C VAL A 103 -3.48 -0.39 4.47
N LEU A 104 -2.71 -1.30 5.07
CA LEU A 104 -2.30 -1.17 6.47
C LEU A 104 -1.43 0.07 6.72
N VAL A 105 -0.50 0.38 5.81
CA VAL A 105 0.28 1.62 5.87
C VAL A 105 -0.64 2.83 5.81
N GLN A 106 -1.64 2.84 4.92
CA GLN A 106 -2.59 3.93 4.79
C GLN A 106 -3.41 4.13 6.07
N LEU A 107 -3.99 3.05 6.62
CA LEU A 107 -4.77 3.10 7.87
C LEU A 107 -3.92 3.60 9.05
N ALA A 108 -2.66 3.18 9.13
CA ALA A 108 -1.72 3.64 10.15
C ALA A 108 -1.33 5.12 9.99
N ALA A 109 -0.92 5.53 8.80
CA ALA A 109 -0.39 6.86 8.52
C ALA A 109 -1.47 7.95 8.61
N GLN A 110 -2.67 7.68 8.09
CA GLN A 110 -3.73 8.68 7.93
C GLN A 110 -4.28 9.23 9.27
N ARG A 111 -3.92 8.61 10.41
CA ARG A 111 -4.29 9.10 11.74
C ARG A 111 -3.60 10.41 12.12
N ARG A 112 -2.47 10.72 11.48
CA ARG A 112 -1.67 11.91 11.80
C ARG A 112 -1.21 12.65 10.55
N ASP A 113 -0.84 11.91 9.52
CA ASP A 113 -0.26 12.47 8.30
C ASP A 113 -1.26 12.42 7.17
N GLN A 114 -1.13 13.34 6.22
CA GLN A 114 -1.83 13.16 4.96
C GLN A 114 -1.16 12.04 4.17
N SER A 115 -1.90 10.98 3.82
CA SER A 115 -1.35 9.82 3.13
C SER A 115 -2.21 9.40 1.94
N PHE A 116 -1.55 8.84 0.93
CA PHE A 116 -2.19 8.33 -0.27
C PHE A 116 -1.76 6.89 -0.48
N LEU A 117 -2.73 5.98 -0.58
CA LEU A 117 -2.52 4.64 -1.12
C LEU A 117 -2.59 4.73 -2.64
N ILE A 118 -1.60 4.17 -3.31
CA ILE A 118 -1.48 4.21 -4.77
C ILE A 118 -1.40 2.76 -5.27
N ASN A 119 -2.32 2.38 -6.15
CA ASN A 119 -2.29 1.20 -6.99
C ASN A 119 -1.72 1.59 -8.36
N GLY A 120 -0.41 1.58 -8.47
CA GLY A 120 0.28 1.93 -9.69
C GLY A 120 1.17 0.79 -10.13
N THR A 121 2.41 1.14 -10.47
CA THR A 121 3.37 0.18 -11.00
C THR A 121 4.76 0.34 -10.40
N LEU A 122 5.52 -0.76 -10.44
CA LEU A 122 6.92 -0.82 -10.08
C LEU A 122 7.70 -1.49 -11.22
N ALA A 123 8.77 -0.83 -11.65
CA ALA A 123 9.79 -1.39 -12.53
C ALA A 123 11.12 -1.49 -11.78
N GLU A 124 11.81 -2.62 -11.93
CA GLU A 124 13.13 -2.85 -11.35
C GLU A 124 14.20 -2.95 -12.46
N ASP A 125 15.37 -2.34 -12.23
CA ASP A 125 16.49 -2.35 -13.17
C ASP A 125 16.91 -3.79 -13.51
N GLY A 126 16.90 -4.13 -14.79
CA GLY A 126 17.25 -5.46 -15.28
C GLY A 126 16.05 -6.40 -15.45
N ASP A 127 14.85 -6.01 -15.01
CA ASP A 127 13.62 -6.69 -15.33
C ASP A 127 12.98 -6.09 -16.59
N VAL A 128 12.47 -6.93 -17.50
CA VAL A 128 11.94 -6.47 -18.81
C VAL A 128 10.51 -5.95 -18.68
N GLY A 129 9.93 -5.96 -17.47
CA GLY A 129 8.51 -5.73 -17.23
C GLY A 129 8.22 -4.67 -16.19
N VAL A 130 7.13 -3.93 -16.42
CA VAL A 130 6.44 -3.12 -15.42
C VAL A 130 5.43 -4.02 -14.70
N THR A 131 5.49 -4.05 -13.37
CA THR A 131 4.58 -4.88 -12.54
C THR A 131 3.56 -4.03 -11.81
N TYR A 132 2.33 -4.52 -11.69
CA TYR A 132 1.33 -3.88 -10.83
C TYR A 132 1.79 -3.91 -9.38
N HIS A 133 1.80 -2.76 -8.74
CA HIS A 133 2.31 -2.61 -7.38
C HIS A 133 1.51 -1.58 -6.59
N ALA A 134 1.42 -1.80 -5.29
CA ALA A 134 0.78 -0.87 -4.39
C ALA A 134 1.77 -0.33 -3.35
N PHE A 135 1.76 0.98 -3.18
CA PHE A 135 2.66 1.71 -2.29
C PHE A 135 1.95 2.93 -1.72
N ASN A 136 2.60 3.66 -0.81
CA ASN A 136 2.04 4.86 -0.22
C ASN A 136 2.94 6.07 -0.41
N ILE A 137 2.33 7.24 -0.54
CA ILE A 137 3.02 8.53 -0.35
C ILE A 137 2.42 9.21 0.87
N ILE A 138 3.24 9.59 1.83
CA ILE A 138 2.83 10.32 3.04
C ILE A 138 3.44 11.72 3.06
N CYS A 139 2.72 12.69 3.60
CA CYS A 139 3.22 14.03 3.88
C CYS A 139 3.35 14.24 5.38
N ARG A 140 4.59 14.40 5.84
CA ARG A 140 4.93 14.67 7.23
C ARG A 140 5.78 15.92 7.30
N ASP A 141 5.37 16.87 8.12
CA ASP A 141 6.07 18.15 8.33
C ASP A 141 6.41 18.89 7.01
N GLY A 142 5.48 18.83 6.04
CA GLY A 142 5.63 19.46 4.72
C GLY A 142 6.52 18.69 3.73
N SER A 143 7.09 17.56 4.14
CA SER A 143 7.93 16.70 3.30
C SER A 143 7.17 15.44 2.86
N LEU A 144 7.37 15.02 1.61
CA LEU A 144 6.75 13.82 1.06
C LEU A 144 7.70 12.62 1.13
N PHE A 145 7.14 11.47 1.51
CA PHE A 145 7.88 10.22 1.61
C PHE A 145 7.11 9.10 0.90
N LEU A 146 7.82 8.32 0.08
CA LEU A 146 7.34 7.08 -0.51
C LEU A 146 7.65 5.93 0.44
N LEU A 147 6.61 5.16 0.77
CA LEU A 147 6.69 3.97 1.63
C LEU A 147 6.33 2.74 0.82
N ASP A 148 7.20 1.74 0.81
CA ASP A 148 6.94 0.42 0.25
C ASP A 148 7.13 -0.65 1.35
N ALA A 149 6.01 -1.17 1.83
CA ALA A 149 5.98 -2.19 2.88
C ALA A 149 6.16 -3.61 2.33
N GLN A 150 6.08 -3.81 1.01
CA GLN A 150 6.29 -5.12 0.38
C GLN A 150 7.77 -5.32 0.04
N ASN A 151 8.43 -4.31 -0.52
CA ASN A 151 9.82 -4.40 -0.97
C ASN A 151 10.73 -3.55 -0.08
N PRO A 152 11.31 -4.11 1.00
CA PRO A 152 12.26 -3.38 1.82
C PRO A 152 13.47 -2.91 0.99
N PHE A 153 14.16 -1.88 1.46
CA PHE A 153 15.37 -1.39 0.81
C PHE A 153 16.49 -2.43 0.86
N SER A 154 16.64 -3.11 1.99
CA SER A 154 17.56 -4.24 2.13
C SER A 154 17.16 -5.14 3.28
N ILE A 155 17.60 -6.40 3.22
CA ILE A 155 17.54 -7.35 4.33
C ILE A 155 18.97 -7.85 4.54
N ASP A 156 19.49 -7.73 5.76
CA ASP A 156 20.84 -8.23 6.07
C ASP A 156 20.84 -9.75 6.31
N GLU A 157 22.03 -10.34 6.44
CA GLU A 157 22.21 -11.79 6.69
C GLU A 157 21.56 -12.27 7.99
N ARG A 158 21.25 -11.35 8.92
CA ARG A 158 20.59 -11.65 10.20
C ARG A 158 19.07 -11.47 10.13
N GLY A 159 18.53 -11.12 8.97
CA GLY A 159 17.11 -10.85 8.78
C GLY A 159 16.66 -9.49 9.33
N ASN A 160 17.58 -8.57 9.61
CA ASN A 160 17.22 -7.19 9.92
C ASN A 160 16.77 -6.49 8.64
N ILE A 161 15.61 -5.84 8.74
CA ILE A 161 14.94 -5.23 7.59
C ILE A 161 15.22 -3.73 7.63
N ARG A 162 15.81 -3.21 6.55
CA ARG A 162 15.81 -1.78 6.27
C ARG A 162 14.62 -1.46 5.39
N HIS A 163 13.62 -0.79 5.95
CA HIS A 163 12.39 -0.45 5.23
C HIS A 163 12.64 0.59 4.13
N TYR A 164 11.85 0.51 3.07
CA TYR A 164 11.89 1.49 2.00
C TYR A 164 10.98 2.67 2.36
N ILE A 165 11.59 3.72 2.93
CA ILE A 165 10.95 4.99 3.28
C ILE A 165 11.83 6.09 2.68
N MET A 166 11.46 6.62 1.53
CA MET A 166 12.33 7.50 0.73
C MET A 166 11.71 8.86 0.50
N PRO A 167 12.47 9.96 0.59
CA PRO A 167 11.94 11.28 0.30
C PRO A 167 11.56 11.39 -1.18
N VAL A 168 10.43 12.04 -1.45
CA VAL A 168 9.95 12.32 -2.80
C VAL A 168 10.40 13.73 -3.20
N LYS A 169 11.21 13.83 -4.25
CA LYS A 169 11.67 15.11 -4.83
C LYS A 169 10.62 15.74 -5.74
N GLY A 170 9.77 14.91 -6.34
CA GLY A 170 8.92 15.30 -7.46
C GLY A 170 8.07 14.15 -7.96
N ILE A 171 7.15 14.48 -8.86
CA ILE A 171 6.45 13.52 -9.71
C ILE A 171 6.64 14.04 -11.13
N HIS A 172 7.18 13.21 -12.02
CA HIS A 172 7.36 13.55 -13.43
C HIS A 172 6.00 13.67 -14.14
N GLU A 173 5.95 14.31 -15.31
CA GLU A 173 4.72 14.47 -16.09
C GLU A 173 4.12 13.13 -16.52
N ASN A 174 4.96 12.11 -16.71
CA ASN A 174 4.54 10.74 -16.98
C ASN A 174 4.05 9.99 -15.72
N GLY A 175 3.97 10.65 -14.56
CA GLY A 175 3.54 10.09 -13.27
C GLY A 175 4.58 9.29 -12.51
N ASP A 176 5.84 9.28 -12.94
CA ASP A 176 6.90 8.60 -12.19
C ASP A 176 7.27 9.39 -10.93
N VAL A 177 7.39 8.68 -9.81
CA VAL A 177 7.75 9.27 -8.53
C VAL A 177 9.28 9.44 -8.45
N MET A 178 9.72 10.68 -8.27
CA MET A 178 11.14 11.01 -8.20
C MET A 178 11.67 10.82 -6.79
N VAL A 179 12.55 9.86 -6.59
CA VAL A 179 13.36 9.69 -5.36
C VAL A 179 14.84 10.04 -5.63
N PRO A 180 15.64 10.42 -4.61
CA PRO A 180 17.08 10.59 -4.79
C PRO A 180 17.74 9.32 -5.36
N GLU A 181 18.69 9.49 -6.28
CA GLU A 181 19.33 8.41 -7.03
C GLU A 181 19.96 7.37 -6.09
N GLU A 182 20.64 7.85 -5.06
CA GLU A 182 21.30 7.06 -4.03
C GLU A 182 20.34 6.16 -3.22
N PHE A 183 19.04 6.45 -3.28
CA PHE A 183 17.99 5.70 -2.59
C PHE A 183 17.06 4.96 -3.55
N ARG A 184 17.20 5.17 -4.87
CA ARG A 184 16.34 4.54 -5.86
C ARG A 184 16.41 3.02 -5.77
N ALA A 185 17.60 2.48 -5.53
CA ALA A 185 17.86 1.04 -5.47
C ALA A 185 17.37 0.30 -6.72
N GLY A 186 17.52 0.93 -7.88
CA GLY A 186 17.07 0.41 -9.18
C GLY A 186 15.55 0.29 -9.33
N ARG A 187 14.75 1.03 -8.56
CA ARG A 187 13.29 0.98 -8.61
C ARG A 187 12.68 2.25 -9.21
N THR A 188 11.71 2.09 -10.10
CA THR A 188 10.88 3.19 -10.60
C THR A 188 9.44 2.93 -10.23
N TYR A 189 8.87 3.82 -9.41
CA TYR A 189 7.46 3.77 -9.00
C TYR A 189 6.65 4.74 -9.86
N SER A 190 5.51 4.30 -10.40
CA SER A 190 4.62 5.14 -11.20
C SER A 190 3.20 5.11 -10.66
N LEU A 191 2.45 6.20 -10.87
CA LEU A 191 1.06 6.36 -10.41
C LEU A 191 0.02 5.61 -11.28
N TRP A 192 0.44 5.03 -12.41
CA TRP A 192 -0.43 4.38 -13.41
C TRP A 192 -0.19 2.87 -13.48
#